data_AF-A0A3L7QJZ5-F1
#
_entry.id   AF-A0A3L7QJZ5-F1
#
_cell.length_a   1.000
_cell.length_b   1.000
_cell.length_c   1.000
_cell.angle_alpha   90.00
_cell.angle_beta   90.00
_cell.angle_gamma   90.00
#
_symmetry.space_group_name_H-M   'P 1'
#
loop_
_entity.id
_entity.type
_entity.pdbx_description
1 polymer ?
#
loop_
_entity_poly.entity_id
_entity_poly.type
_entity_poly.pdbx_seq_one_letter_code
_entity_poly.pdbx_strand_id
1 'polypeptide(L)'
;MFNPRICIKAVIGLILIVGGSLVVAEESGLKEYKTVTDAQKFKLEKWSVDGSKKQAGKLGFRFDWSKESGAVVVEIEKDSPADRAGIMKGDVLSKLAGNKIPDLETLRLYLIGVREGDKVKILVKRESDLKEFELNAAPWSNPLTNQSKVRLGIFFVPNKNQSKLEVKSVTPSGPAEKAGMKVGDTIISIDGKKVTPVTGVSQILEGKKPGDVVRVVVSRESKAFNLEARLESDAADEVGKSWNDLERKLFKKPVYKLAVIPLEFPDLKLNEKIKPSDWEASLFSTKMFNDKNATGQKVYGSMNDFYIEQSDGSCKVDGKVFAAVTVEKKRMEYASGSPRTAILDQALTLVFARDGEKALEGYDGVFFLYAGSRAAITRGNILWPHKGFYSYKGKRITYFICPEGGEKMFSISVIAHEFGHMLGLPDLYARPEVPDMEGLGRWCSMSNGEGQDGRPVHFSAWCKEQIGWTVPTLIDPRVQQKLILSPIEGKNSECIKIPVRPDGTEYFLLENRVRKGFDQNLLGEGLLIWRVVDGKPNLEESHGIAGPAGPGRFPESVPYPSKSNRDFTPMTTPSSTPVKQGGWPLHITNIQRLPDGRVAFQIGYEFY
;
A
#
# COMPACT_ATOMS: atom_id res chain seq x y z
N MET A 1 39.44 -34.88 -57.61
CA MET A 1 40.36 -35.34 -56.55
C MET A 1 40.96 -34.11 -55.86
N PHE A 2 40.95 -34.13 -54.53
CA PHE A 2 41.63 -33.26 -53.56
C PHE A 2 41.23 -31.77 -53.40
N ASN A 3 40.58 -31.53 -52.25
CA ASN A 3 40.55 -30.34 -51.40
C ASN A 3 41.90 -30.27 -50.61
N PRO A 4 42.44 -29.11 -50.19
CA PRO A 4 42.00 -28.49 -48.93
C PRO A 4 42.04 -26.94 -48.87
N ARG A 5 40.92 -26.34 -48.43
CA ARG A 5 40.77 -25.43 -47.26
C ARG A 5 41.86 -24.37 -46.95
N ILE A 6 41.51 -23.08 -47.09
CA ILE A 6 41.26 -22.07 -46.00
C ILE A 6 41.58 -20.61 -46.42
N CYS A 7 40.75 -19.70 -45.89
CA CYS A 7 40.91 -18.25 -45.67
C CYS A 7 40.50 -17.29 -46.80
N ILE A 8 39.24 -16.85 -46.74
CA ILE A 8 38.76 -15.62 -47.40
C ILE A 8 39.23 -14.42 -46.59
N LYS A 9 39.97 -13.53 -47.25
CA LYS A 9 40.28 -12.16 -46.83
C LYS A 9 39.15 -11.22 -47.25
N ALA A 10 38.77 -10.35 -46.31
CA ALA A 10 38.57 -8.91 -46.42
C ALA A 10 37.62 -8.26 -47.47
N VAL A 11 36.60 -7.60 -46.91
CA VAL A 11 36.20 -6.17 -47.06
C VAL A 11 35.59 -5.67 -48.39
N ILE A 12 34.38 -5.10 -48.27
CA ILE A 12 33.82 -3.79 -48.72
C ILE A 12 32.29 -4.01 -48.62
N GLY A 13 31.50 -3.36 -47.76
CA GLY A 13 31.43 -1.94 -47.45
C GLY A 13 30.11 -1.40 -48.02
N LEU A 14 29.06 -1.32 -47.20
CA LEU A 14 27.94 -0.42 -47.47
C LEU A 14 27.45 0.17 -46.14
N ILE A 15 27.70 1.47 -46.01
CA ILE A 15 27.25 2.33 -44.92
C ILE A 15 25.76 2.64 -45.14
N LEU A 16 24.95 2.44 -44.11
CA LEU A 16 23.68 3.14 -43.94
C LEU A 16 23.57 3.51 -42.46
N ILE A 17 23.77 4.81 -42.20
CA ILE A 17 23.59 5.44 -40.89
C ILE A 17 22.11 5.73 -40.73
N VAL A 18 21.47 5.14 -39.70
CA VAL A 18 20.36 5.77 -38.98
C VAL A 18 20.56 5.50 -37.49
N GLY A 19 20.55 6.58 -36.71
CA GLY A 19 20.93 6.63 -35.31
C GLY A 19 20.23 5.60 -34.42
N GLY A 20 21.04 4.94 -33.61
CA GLY A 20 20.63 4.13 -32.48
C GLY A 20 21.78 4.09 -31.50
N SER A 21 21.64 4.79 -30.39
CA SER A 21 22.53 4.67 -29.24
C SER A 21 22.48 3.23 -28.73
N LEU A 22 23.42 2.40 -29.16
CA LEU A 22 23.73 1.15 -28.48
C LEU A 22 24.74 1.47 -27.39
N VAL A 23 24.28 2.07 -26.30
CA VAL A 23 25.02 2.03 -25.04
C VAL A 23 24.64 0.71 -24.37
N VAL A 24 25.32 -0.36 -24.76
CA VAL A 24 25.44 -1.54 -23.89
C VAL A 24 26.49 -1.15 -22.86
N ALA A 25 26.05 -0.50 -21.80
CA ALA A 25 26.81 -0.50 -20.56
C ALA A 25 26.69 -1.93 -20.01
N GLU A 26 27.73 -2.74 -20.25
CA GLU A 26 27.96 -3.93 -19.44
C GLU A 26 28.13 -3.45 -17.98
N GLU A 27 27.06 -3.52 -17.19
CA GLU A 27 27.10 -3.28 -15.74
C GLU A 27 27.88 -4.42 -15.09
N SER A 28 29.20 -4.31 -15.10
CA SER A 28 30.16 -5.25 -14.51
C SER A 28 29.87 -5.61 -13.04
N GLY A 29 29.10 -4.78 -12.32
CA GLY A 29 28.68 -5.01 -10.94
C GLY A 29 27.43 -5.90 -10.74
N LEU A 30 26.68 -6.24 -11.79
CA LEU A 30 25.44 -7.04 -11.67
C LEU A 30 25.60 -8.51 -12.12
N LYS A 31 26.79 -8.96 -12.51
CA LYS A 31 27.04 -10.33 -13.01
C LYS A 31 26.62 -11.44 -12.04
N GLU A 32 26.53 -11.13 -10.74
CA GLU A 32 26.12 -12.07 -9.69
C GLU A 32 24.62 -12.02 -9.34
N TYR A 33 23.87 -11.06 -9.90
CA TYR A 33 22.45 -10.89 -9.63
C TYR A 33 21.60 -11.74 -10.58
N LYS A 34 20.59 -12.41 -10.02
CA LYS A 34 19.68 -13.30 -10.74
C LYS A 34 18.33 -12.62 -10.98
N THR A 35 17.70 -12.92 -12.11
CA THR A 35 16.28 -12.60 -12.33
C THR A 35 15.41 -13.56 -11.51
N VAL A 36 14.11 -13.26 -11.38
CA VAL A 36 13.17 -14.20 -10.75
C VAL A 36 13.06 -15.55 -11.48
N THR A 37 13.35 -15.60 -12.77
CA THR A 37 13.36 -16.86 -13.55
C THR A 37 14.47 -17.80 -13.08
N ASP A 38 15.64 -17.23 -12.76
CA ASP A 38 16.85 -17.96 -12.37
C ASP A 38 17.03 -18.08 -10.84
N ALA A 39 16.10 -17.51 -10.07
CA ALA A 39 16.14 -17.53 -8.63
C ALA A 39 15.90 -18.94 -8.06
N GLN A 40 16.57 -19.26 -6.96
CA GLN A 40 16.34 -20.50 -6.24
C GLN A 40 15.01 -20.41 -5.48
N LYS A 41 14.10 -21.31 -5.85
CA LYS A 41 12.71 -21.29 -5.39
C LYS A 41 12.53 -22.06 -4.08
N PHE A 42 11.61 -21.58 -3.26
CA PHE A 42 11.26 -22.18 -1.97
C PHE A 42 10.54 -23.54 -2.12
N LYS A 43 10.84 -24.48 -1.22
CA LYS A 43 10.10 -25.75 -1.05
C LYS A 43 9.52 -25.80 0.37
N LEU A 44 8.20 -26.00 0.46
CA LEU A 44 7.45 -26.06 1.72
C LEU A 44 7.77 -27.33 2.52
N GLU A 45 8.16 -27.18 3.79
CA GLU A 45 8.32 -28.26 4.78
C GLU A 45 7.74 -27.83 6.14
N LYS A 46 7.27 -28.76 6.99
CA LYS A 46 6.57 -28.46 8.27
C LYS A 46 7.52 -28.41 9.47
N TRP A 47 7.43 -27.36 10.32
CA TRP A 47 8.06 -27.31 11.67
C TRP A 47 7.50 -26.16 12.57
N SER A 48 7.70 -26.22 13.91
CA SER A 48 7.30 -25.24 14.95
C SER A 48 8.39 -24.87 16.00
N VAL A 49 8.24 -23.73 16.71
CA VAL A 49 8.60 -23.38 18.14
C VAL A 49 9.12 -21.91 18.34
N ASP A 50 9.11 -21.45 19.60
CA ASP A 50 8.78 -20.15 20.26
C ASP A 50 9.98 -19.38 20.91
N GLY A 51 9.81 -18.08 21.26
CA GLY A 51 10.50 -17.45 22.42
C GLY A 51 11.22 -16.06 22.35
N SER A 52 10.51 -14.97 22.69
CA SER A 52 10.86 -13.70 23.45
C SER A 52 11.94 -12.64 23.03
N LYS A 53 11.70 -11.35 23.42
CA LYS A 53 12.34 -10.08 22.96
C LYS A 53 13.28 -9.37 23.98
N LYS A 54 14.37 -8.73 23.49
CA LYS A 54 15.00 -7.45 23.94
C LYS A 54 15.80 -6.83 22.76
N GLN A 55 15.96 -5.50 22.68
CA GLN A 55 16.57 -4.78 21.54
C GLN A 55 18.10 -4.91 21.52
N ALA A 56 18.67 -5.37 20.40
CA ALA A 56 20.11 -5.64 20.26
C ALA A 56 20.92 -4.37 19.94
N GLY A 57 22.17 -4.32 20.42
CA GLY A 57 23.11 -3.22 20.19
C GLY A 57 24.01 -3.44 18.99
N LYS A 58 24.47 -2.36 18.34
CA LYS A 58 25.39 -2.36 17.20
C LYS A 58 26.79 -1.98 17.65
N LEU A 59 27.81 -2.65 17.11
CA LEU A 59 29.23 -2.33 17.35
C LEU A 59 29.95 -1.70 16.13
N GLY A 60 29.51 -1.99 14.89
CA GLY A 60 29.88 -1.19 13.71
C GLY A 60 31.10 -1.64 12.90
N PHE A 61 31.42 -2.93 12.91
CA PHE A 61 32.53 -3.49 12.14
C PHE A 61 32.17 -4.88 11.62
N ARG A 62 32.68 -5.24 10.44
CA ARG A 62 32.48 -6.53 9.78
C ARG A 62 33.73 -7.38 9.93
N PHE A 63 33.56 -8.67 10.14
CA PHE A 63 34.66 -9.63 10.15
C PHE A 63 34.49 -10.71 9.08
N ASP A 64 35.61 -11.33 8.72
CA ASP A 64 35.68 -12.56 7.96
C ASP A 64 36.31 -13.65 8.83
N TRP A 65 35.96 -14.91 8.61
CA TRP A 65 36.46 -16.02 9.41
C TRP A 65 37.46 -16.87 8.64
N SER A 66 38.67 -17.01 9.17
CA SER A 66 39.67 -17.95 8.65
C SER A 66 40.00 -19.01 9.69
N LYS A 67 40.24 -20.25 9.24
CA LYS A 67 40.70 -21.34 10.12
C LYS A 67 42.07 -21.06 10.76
N GLU A 68 42.88 -20.21 10.12
CA GLU A 68 44.25 -19.91 10.53
C GLU A 68 44.34 -18.69 11.46
N SER A 69 43.55 -17.65 11.20
CA SER A 69 43.63 -16.37 11.93
C SER A 69 42.40 -16.06 12.77
N GLY A 70 41.29 -16.81 12.68
CA GLY A 70 40.05 -16.49 13.39
C GLY A 70 39.28 -15.33 12.74
N ALA A 71 38.56 -14.53 13.54
CA ALA A 71 37.71 -13.43 13.07
C ALA A 71 38.53 -12.17 12.76
N VAL A 72 38.74 -11.87 11.48
CA VAL A 72 39.52 -10.72 11.00
C VAL A 72 38.59 -9.58 10.61
N VAL A 73 38.78 -8.39 11.15
CA VAL A 73 38.02 -7.18 10.77
C VAL A 73 38.36 -6.81 9.33
N VAL A 74 37.35 -6.81 8.47
CA VAL A 74 37.50 -6.55 7.03
C VAL A 74 36.90 -5.21 6.63
N GLU A 75 36.02 -4.65 7.46
CA GLU A 75 35.36 -3.37 7.21
C GLU A 75 34.93 -2.72 8.53
N ILE A 76 34.97 -1.40 8.57
CA ILE A 76 34.49 -0.61 9.70
C ILE A 76 33.56 0.44 9.15
N GLU A 77 32.38 0.53 9.73
CA GLU A 77 31.41 1.56 9.40
C GLU A 77 31.84 2.88 10.03
N LYS A 78 31.85 3.94 9.22
CA LYS A 78 32.18 5.29 9.66
C LYS A 78 31.20 5.79 10.73
N ASP A 79 31.70 6.51 11.73
CA ASP A 79 30.95 7.05 12.86
C ASP A 79 30.25 5.97 13.72
N SER A 80 30.71 4.72 13.66
CA SER A 80 30.20 3.62 14.48
C SER A 80 30.94 3.49 15.83
N PRO A 81 30.46 2.67 16.79
CA PRO A 81 31.19 2.43 18.03
C PRO A 81 32.62 1.92 17.82
N ALA A 82 32.86 1.04 16.85
CA ALA A 82 34.21 0.58 16.50
C ALA A 82 35.10 1.67 15.94
N ASP A 83 34.56 2.49 15.04
CA ASP A 83 35.30 3.59 14.44
C ASP A 83 35.72 4.60 15.53
N ARG A 84 34.78 4.96 16.42
CA ARG A 84 35.06 5.80 17.59
C ARG A 84 36.05 5.18 18.57
N ALA A 85 36.05 3.85 18.71
CA ALA A 85 36.98 3.13 19.57
C ALA A 85 38.37 2.96 18.93
N GLY A 86 38.53 3.22 17.64
CA GLY A 86 39.82 3.08 16.93
C GLY A 86 40.18 1.64 16.55
N ILE A 87 39.19 0.77 16.42
CA ILE A 87 39.36 -0.54 15.76
C ILE A 87 39.72 -0.29 14.29
N MET A 88 40.58 -1.13 13.71
CA MET A 88 41.09 -0.95 12.34
C MET A 88 40.86 -2.20 11.50
N LYS A 89 40.76 -2.01 10.18
CA LYS A 89 40.76 -3.11 9.22
C LYS A 89 42.06 -3.91 9.36
N GLY A 90 41.95 -5.23 9.42
CA GLY A 90 43.06 -6.15 9.68
C GLY A 90 43.21 -6.58 11.14
N ASP A 91 42.49 -5.95 12.08
CA ASP A 91 42.46 -6.41 13.47
C ASP A 91 41.85 -7.81 13.57
N VAL A 92 42.44 -8.66 14.41
CA VAL A 92 41.95 -10.03 14.62
C VAL A 92 41.30 -10.14 16.00
N LEU A 93 40.01 -10.45 16.09
CA LEU A 93 39.31 -10.56 17.36
C LEU A 93 39.77 -11.78 18.15
N SER A 94 40.20 -11.55 19.39
CA SER A 94 40.66 -12.60 20.31
C SER A 94 39.70 -12.82 21.49
N LYS A 95 39.05 -11.75 21.98
CA LYS A 95 37.97 -11.83 22.98
C LYS A 95 36.86 -10.80 22.72
N LEU A 96 35.64 -11.16 23.10
CA LEU A 96 34.47 -10.30 23.11
C LEU A 96 33.75 -10.42 24.46
N ALA A 97 33.44 -9.28 25.08
CA ALA A 97 32.86 -9.21 26.43
C ALA A 97 33.64 -10.02 27.49
N GLY A 98 34.98 -10.06 27.36
CA GLY A 98 35.88 -10.81 28.24
C GLY A 98 36.02 -12.31 27.91
N ASN A 99 35.22 -12.85 26.99
CA ASN A 99 35.20 -14.28 26.65
C ASN A 99 36.03 -14.57 25.39
N LYS A 100 36.69 -15.74 25.35
CA LYS A 100 37.46 -16.20 24.18
C LYS A 100 36.51 -16.56 23.03
N ILE A 101 36.97 -16.36 21.80
CA ILE A 101 36.22 -16.66 20.58
C ILE A 101 36.87 -17.86 19.88
N PRO A 102 36.51 -19.11 20.22
CA PRO A 102 37.13 -20.31 19.65
C PRO A 102 36.67 -20.60 18.21
N ASP A 103 35.46 -20.18 17.86
CA ASP A 103 34.84 -20.42 16.56
C ASP A 103 33.83 -19.32 16.20
N LEU A 104 33.38 -19.35 14.94
CA LEU A 104 32.42 -18.41 14.38
C LEU A 104 31.07 -18.45 15.11
N GLU A 105 30.62 -19.63 15.53
CA GLU A 105 29.34 -19.80 16.22
C GLU A 105 29.35 -19.15 17.61
N THR A 106 30.45 -19.29 18.34
CA THR A 106 30.64 -18.64 19.64
C THR A 106 30.72 -17.12 19.51
N LEU A 107 31.40 -16.61 18.48
CA LEU A 107 31.42 -15.18 18.17
C LEU A 107 30.01 -14.64 17.94
N ARG A 108 29.23 -15.35 17.12
CA ARG A 108 27.84 -15.01 16.79
C ARG A 108 26.97 -14.98 18.03
N LEU A 109 27.06 -15.99 18.90
CA LEU A 109 26.30 -16.03 20.16
C LEU A 109 26.61 -14.83 21.06
N TYR A 110 27.87 -14.42 21.15
CA TYR A 110 28.26 -13.24 21.94
C TYR A 110 27.74 -11.93 21.34
N LEU A 111 27.78 -11.78 20.02
CA LEU A 111 27.25 -10.60 19.33
C LEU A 111 25.72 -10.50 19.44
N ILE A 112 25.00 -11.63 19.33
CA ILE A 112 23.54 -11.72 19.55
C ILE A 112 23.16 -11.35 20.99
N GLY A 113 24.09 -11.50 21.94
CA GLY A 113 23.91 -11.10 23.34
C GLY A 113 24.00 -9.60 23.61
N VAL A 114 24.59 -8.82 22.70
CA VAL A 114 24.82 -7.37 22.90
C VAL A 114 23.51 -6.59 22.83
N ARG A 115 23.30 -5.67 23.77
CA ARG A 115 22.13 -4.79 23.88
C ARG A 115 22.54 -3.33 23.68
N GLU A 116 21.56 -2.50 23.32
CA GLU A 116 21.76 -1.06 23.22
C GLU A 116 22.29 -0.49 24.55
N GLY A 117 23.30 0.38 24.50
CA GLY A 117 23.91 0.97 25.67
C GLY A 117 24.89 0.05 26.42
N ASP A 118 25.04 -1.20 26.01
CA ASP A 118 26.04 -2.10 26.59
C ASP A 118 27.46 -1.55 26.37
N LYS A 119 28.27 -1.66 27.42
CA LYS A 119 29.71 -1.45 27.35
C LYS A 119 30.38 -2.77 27.03
N VAL A 120 30.79 -2.93 25.78
CA VAL A 120 31.38 -4.18 25.28
C VAL A 120 32.89 -4.05 25.19
N LYS A 121 33.61 -4.83 25.99
CA LYS A 121 35.07 -4.93 25.91
C LYS A 121 35.48 -5.89 24.79
N ILE A 122 36.41 -5.47 23.95
CA ILE A 122 36.92 -6.23 22.81
C ILE A 122 38.43 -6.26 22.87
N LEU A 123 39.01 -7.46 22.82
CA LEU A 123 40.45 -7.64 22.70
C LEU A 123 40.78 -8.06 21.27
N VAL A 124 41.57 -7.26 20.56
CA VAL A 124 42.03 -7.58 19.21
C VAL A 124 43.54 -7.76 19.18
N LYS A 125 44.01 -8.61 18.27
CA LYS A 125 45.41 -8.72 17.87
C LYS A 125 45.62 -7.86 16.63
N ARG A 126 46.47 -6.85 16.76
CA ARG A 126 46.91 -5.99 15.66
C ARG A 126 48.38 -6.28 15.42
N GLU A 127 48.70 -6.88 14.27
CA GLU A 127 50.04 -7.41 13.99
C GLU A 127 50.48 -8.44 15.05
N SER A 128 51.44 -8.10 15.93
CA SER A 128 51.88 -8.94 17.05
C SER A 128 51.24 -8.59 18.39
N ASP A 129 50.65 -7.40 18.52
CA ASP A 129 50.27 -6.83 19.82
C ASP A 129 48.79 -7.03 20.13
N LEU A 130 48.46 -7.25 21.40
CA LEU A 130 47.09 -7.29 21.88
C LEU A 130 46.64 -5.89 22.34
N LYS A 131 45.51 -5.42 21.82
CA LYS A 131 44.90 -4.14 22.18
C LYS A 131 43.47 -4.36 22.67
N GLU A 132 43.15 -3.78 23.82
CA GLU A 132 41.80 -3.81 24.40
C GLU A 132 41.06 -2.51 24.11
N PHE A 133 39.80 -2.61 23.70
CA PHE A 133 38.90 -1.52 23.38
C PHE A 133 37.59 -1.68 24.15
N GLU A 134 36.99 -0.58 24.58
CA GLU A 134 35.64 -0.56 25.16
C GLU A 134 34.71 0.20 24.21
N LEU A 135 33.67 -0.47 23.73
CA LEU A 135 32.69 0.08 22.81
C LEU A 135 31.38 0.32 23.54
N ASN A 136 30.79 1.50 23.37
CA ASN A 136 29.41 1.74 23.76
C ASN A 136 28.50 1.35 22.60
N ALA A 137 27.75 0.25 22.75
CA ALA A 137 26.89 -0.27 21.71
C ALA A 137 25.80 0.75 21.34
N ALA A 138 25.74 1.12 20.07
CA ALA A 138 24.79 2.10 19.54
C ALA A 138 23.51 1.41 19.04
N PRO A 139 22.37 2.13 18.93
CA PRO A 139 21.18 1.59 18.26
C PRO A 139 21.45 1.37 16.76
N TRP A 140 20.82 0.35 16.17
CA TRP A 140 20.97 0.01 14.74
C TRP A 140 20.28 1.00 13.78
N SER A 141 19.37 1.83 14.28
CA SER A 141 18.63 2.85 13.52
C SER A 141 18.47 4.13 14.34
N ASN A 142 18.42 5.28 13.67
CA ASN A 142 18.06 6.58 14.26
C ASN A 142 16.66 7.01 13.76
N PRO A 143 15.56 6.48 14.34
CA PRO A 143 14.22 6.86 13.93
C PRO A 143 13.94 8.33 14.25
N LEU A 144 13.17 9.00 13.39
CA LEU A 144 12.52 10.27 13.77
C LEU A 144 11.52 9.96 14.90
N THR A 145 11.62 10.68 16.02
CA THR A 145 10.89 10.34 17.24
C THR A 145 9.37 10.49 17.10
N ASN A 146 8.67 9.49 17.65
CA ASN A 146 7.22 9.29 17.63
C ASN A 146 6.50 10.16 18.68
N GLN A 147 5.33 10.70 18.33
CA GLN A 147 4.30 11.10 19.30
C GLN A 147 2.96 10.46 18.91
N SER A 148 2.45 9.62 19.80
CA SER A 148 1.11 9.04 19.75
C SER A 148 0.06 10.15 19.64
N LYS A 149 -0.90 10.03 18.71
CA LYS A 149 -1.97 11.04 18.52
C LYS A 149 -3.24 10.66 19.26
N VAL A 150 -3.68 11.54 20.15
CA VAL A 150 -5.05 11.61 20.68
C VAL A 150 -5.97 12.38 19.75
N ARG A 151 -7.29 12.18 19.84
CA ARG A 151 -8.30 12.90 19.05
C ARG A 151 -9.47 13.36 19.92
N LEU A 152 -10.13 14.43 19.46
CA LEU A 152 -11.35 15.00 20.07
C LEU A 152 -12.66 14.39 19.53
N GLY A 153 -12.61 13.60 18.46
CA GLY A 153 -13.82 13.01 17.84
C GLY A 153 -14.66 14.02 17.05
N ILE A 154 -14.03 14.97 16.36
CA ILE A 154 -14.71 15.97 15.52
C ILE A 154 -14.19 16.00 14.09
N PHE A 155 -15.08 16.32 13.16
CA PHE A 155 -14.72 16.77 11.81
C PHE A 155 -15.00 18.27 11.72
N PHE A 156 -14.07 19.03 11.13
CA PHE A 156 -14.19 20.47 10.98
C PHE A 156 -13.66 20.91 9.62
N VAL A 157 -14.11 22.08 9.16
CA VAL A 157 -13.64 22.73 7.94
C VAL A 157 -13.36 24.20 8.21
N PRO A 158 -12.53 24.89 7.40
CA PRO A 158 -12.44 26.34 7.48
C PRO A 158 -13.81 27.00 7.29
N ASN A 159 -14.11 28.04 8.08
CA ASN A 159 -15.32 28.83 7.92
C ASN A 159 -15.29 29.62 6.59
N LYS A 160 -16.41 30.26 6.23
CA LYS A 160 -16.56 30.98 4.94
C LYS A 160 -15.44 31.99 4.63
N ASN A 161 -14.82 32.58 5.66
CA ASN A 161 -13.74 33.57 5.53
C ASN A 161 -12.35 32.95 5.75
N GLN A 162 -12.23 31.62 5.76
CA GLN A 162 -10.99 30.83 5.91
C GLN A 162 -10.10 31.23 7.11
N SER A 163 -10.68 31.81 8.16
CA SER A 163 -9.93 32.36 9.30
C SER A 163 -10.09 31.55 10.58
N LYS A 164 -11.13 30.72 10.67
CA LYS A 164 -11.44 29.87 11.84
C LYS A 164 -11.93 28.49 11.38
N LEU A 165 -11.96 27.53 12.30
CA LEU A 165 -12.42 26.16 12.02
C LEU A 165 -13.83 25.96 12.57
N GLU A 166 -14.76 25.49 11.73
CA GLU A 166 -16.15 25.21 12.05
C GLU A 166 -16.38 23.70 12.09
N VAL A 167 -17.01 23.22 13.17
CA VAL A 167 -17.35 21.81 13.39
C VAL A 167 -18.50 21.39 12.47
N LYS A 168 -18.25 20.35 11.67
CA LYS A 168 -19.21 19.78 10.70
C LYS A 168 -19.76 18.43 11.13
N SER A 169 -19.04 17.69 11.96
CA SER A 169 -19.60 16.54 12.67
C SER A 169 -18.95 16.38 14.04
N VAL A 170 -19.72 15.80 14.95
CA VAL A 170 -19.27 15.35 16.26
C VAL A 170 -19.54 13.85 16.32
N THR A 171 -18.56 13.07 16.77
CA THR A 171 -18.68 11.61 16.86
C THR A 171 -19.63 11.26 18.01
N PRO A 172 -20.70 10.47 17.78
CA PRO A 172 -21.59 10.02 18.83
C PRO A 172 -20.82 9.30 19.95
N SER A 173 -21.16 9.60 21.21
CA SER A 173 -20.48 9.15 22.43
C SER A 173 -18.99 9.47 22.53
N GLY A 174 -18.44 10.28 21.61
CA GLY A 174 -17.03 10.66 21.60
C GLY A 174 -16.69 11.82 22.56
N PRO A 175 -15.39 12.10 22.79
CA PRO A 175 -14.91 13.16 23.71
C PRO A 175 -15.58 14.52 23.53
N ALA A 176 -15.73 14.98 22.28
CA ALA A 176 -16.35 16.27 22.00
C ALA A 176 -17.86 16.30 22.24
N GLU A 177 -18.59 15.19 21.99
CA GLU A 177 -20.03 15.13 22.28
C GLU A 177 -20.27 15.12 23.79
N LYS A 178 -19.51 14.29 24.53
CA LYS A 178 -19.52 14.23 26.00
C LYS A 178 -19.19 15.60 26.62
N ALA A 179 -18.34 16.38 25.96
CA ALA A 179 -18.00 17.75 26.36
C ALA A 179 -19.05 18.81 25.98
N GLY A 180 -20.12 18.44 25.25
CA GLY A 180 -21.19 19.35 24.84
C GLY A 180 -20.92 20.16 23.56
N MET A 181 -19.93 19.75 22.76
CA MET A 181 -19.65 20.34 21.45
C MET A 181 -20.74 19.96 20.45
N LYS A 182 -21.12 20.90 19.58
CA LYS A 182 -22.21 20.73 18.61
C LYS A 182 -21.75 21.06 17.20
N VAL A 183 -22.47 20.51 16.22
CA VAL A 183 -22.33 20.91 14.81
C VAL A 183 -22.65 22.40 14.67
N GLY A 184 -21.79 23.13 13.94
CA GLY A 184 -21.86 24.58 13.79
C GLY A 184 -21.00 25.37 14.77
N ASP A 185 -20.40 24.73 15.77
CA ASP A 185 -19.44 25.39 16.68
C ASP A 185 -18.19 25.84 15.92
N THR A 186 -17.72 27.06 16.17
CA THR A 186 -16.43 27.54 15.67
C THR A 186 -15.37 27.43 16.76
N ILE A 187 -14.30 26.67 16.51
CA ILE A 187 -13.24 26.44 17.49
C ILE A 187 -12.38 27.71 17.62
N ILE A 188 -12.25 28.23 18.84
CA ILE A 188 -11.46 29.42 19.16
C ILE A 188 -10.09 29.03 19.69
N SER A 189 -10.03 28.16 20.70
CA SER A 189 -8.78 27.72 21.32
C SER A 189 -8.90 26.35 21.98
N ILE A 190 -7.76 25.69 22.17
CA ILE A 190 -7.63 24.45 22.93
C ILE A 190 -6.47 24.64 23.92
N ASP A 191 -6.70 24.40 25.21
CA ASP A 191 -5.76 24.65 26.31
C ASP A 191 -5.14 26.06 26.25
N GLY A 192 -5.97 27.06 25.93
CA GLY A 192 -5.55 28.45 25.79
C GLY A 192 -4.77 28.78 24.51
N LYS A 193 -4.39 27.77 23.70
CA LYS A 193 -3.74 27.98 22.40
C LYS A 193 -4.78 28.26 21.31
N LYS A 194 -4.60 29.37 20.59
CA LYS A 194 -5.52 29.78 19.51
C LYS A 194 -5.50 28.76 18.37
N VAL A 195 -6.69 28.33 17.96
CA VAL A 195 -6.88 27.40 16.85
C VAL A 195 -7.15 28.20 15.58
N THR A 196 -6.34 27.97 14.54
CA THR A 196 -6.51 28.54 13.20
C THR A 196 -6.46 27.42 12.17
N PRO A 197 -6.83 27.67 10.90
CA PRO A 197 -6.64 26.67 9.85
C PRO A 197 -5.18 26.27 9.61
N VAL A 198 -4.22 27.13 9.98
CA VAL A 198 -2.77 26.87 9.87
C VAL A 198 -2.24 26.05 11.05
N THR A 199 -2.68 26.34 12.28
CA THR A 199 -2.26 25.55 13.46
C THR A 199 -3.04 24.23 13.54
N GLY A 200 -4.32 24.25 13.22
CA GLY A 200 -5.16 23.05 13.25
C GLY A 200 -5.38 22.49 14.67
N VAL A 201 -6.40 21.66 14.81
CA VAL A 201 -6.70 20.98 16.08
C VAL A 201 -5.65 19.92 16.38
N SER A 202 -5.18 19.20 15.37
CA SER A 202 -4.26 18.07 15.52
C SER A 202 -2.85 18.45 16.01
N GLN A 203 -2.39 19.67 15.71
CA GLN A 203 -1.08 20.15 16.19
C GLN A 203 -1.14 20.58 17.66
N ILE A 204 -2.28 21.12 18.12
CA ILE A 204 -2.43 21.55 19.52
C ILE A 204 -2.59 20.35 20.46
N LEU A 205 -3.14 19.25 19.95
CA LEU A 205 -3.27 17.99 20.68
C LEU A 205 -2.01 17.12 20.62
N GLU A 206 -0.94 17.61 19.99
CA GLU A 206 0.35 16.94 19.94
C GLU A 206 0.95 16.80 21.36
N GLY A 207 1.38 15.58 21.72
CA GLY A 207 1.96 15.25 23.02
C GLY A 207 0.98 14.85 24.12
N LYS A 208 -0.33 14.84 23.85
CA LYS A 208 -1.40 14.46 24.79
C LYS A 208 -1.69 12.94 24.73
N LYS A 209 -2.24 12.36 25.80
CA LYS A 209 -2.51 10.92 25.98
C LYS A 209 -4.00 10.61 26.17
N PRO A 210 -4.47 9.39 25.83
CA PRO A 210 -5.81 8.94 26.21
C PRO A 210 -6.02 9.11 27.72
N GLY A 211 -7.16 9.69 28.11
CA GLY A 211 -7.48 10.07 29.48
C GLY A 211 -7.20 11.53 29.83
N ASP A 212 -6.34 12.23 29.07
CA ASP A 212 -6.07 13.67 29.27
C ASP A 212 -7.35 14.48 29.05
N VAL A 213 -7.55 15.52 29.88
CA VAL A 213 -8.65 16.48 29.70
C VAL A 213 -8.09 17.72 29.02
N VAL A 214 -8.74 18.15 27.93
CA VAL A 214 -8.41 19.40 27.23
C VAL A 214 -9.56 20.39 27.32
N ARG A 215 -9.23 21.66 27.52
CA ARG A 215 -10.19 22.76 27.56
C ARG A 215 -10.36 23.36 26.18
N VAL A 216 -11.54 23.22 25.60
CA VAL A 216 -11.86 23.74 24.27
C VAL A 216 -12.78 24.95 24.41
N VAL A 217 -12.37 26.09 23.85
CA VAL A 217 -13.22 27.26 23.73
C VAL A 217 -13.83 27.26 22.34
N VAL A 218 -15.16 27.23 22.27
CA VAL A 218 -15.92 27.31 21.01
C VAL A 218 -16.81 28.54 20.97
N SER A 219 -17.08 29.06 19.78
CA SER A 219 -18.10 30.07 19.54
C SER A 219 -19.31 29.42 18.91
N ARG A 220 -20.48 29.61 19.53
CA ARG A 220 -21.78 29.15 19.05
C ARG A 220 -22.70 30.36 19.02
N GLU A 221 -23.25 30.69 17.86
CA GLU A 221 -24.13 31.86 17.68
C GLU A 221 -23.51 33.15 18.25
N SER A 222 -22.22 33.38 17.98
CA SER A 222 -21.44 34.54 18.47
C SER A 222 -21.22 34.63 19.98
N LYS A 223 -21.61 33.61 20.77
CA LYS A 223 -21.29 33.48 22.21
C LYS A 223 -20.18 32.46 22.41
N ALA A 224 -19.33 32.67 23.41
CA ALA A 224 -18.23 31.76 23.74
C ALA A 224 -18.67 30.72 24.79
N PHE A 225 -18.27 29.47 24.58
CA PHE A 225 -18.51 28.35 25.49
C PHE A 225 -17.19 27.66 25.80
N ASN A 226 -16.99 27.31 27.08
CA ASN A 226 -15.84 26.54 27.55
C ASN A 226 -16.27 25.09 27.75
N LEU A 227 -15.64 24.18 27.03
CA LEU A 227 -15.92 22.75 27.06
C LEU A 227 -14.71 22.00 27.63
N GLU A 228 -14.92 20.98 28.45
CA GLU A 228 -13.86 20.09 28.92
C GLU A 228 -14.05 18.72 28.30
N ALA A 229 -13.14 18.35 27.39
CA ALA A 229 -13.19 17.08 26.68
C ALA A 229 -12.12 16.12 27.22
N ARG A 230 -12.55 14.99 27.76
CA ARG A 230 -11.66 13.89 28.13
C ARG A 230 -11.35 13.06 26.89
N LEU A 231 -10.09 13.02 26.50
CA LEU A 231 -9.61 12.30 25.33
C LEU A 231 -9.73 10.79 25.56
N GLU A 232 -10.18 10.04 24.56
CA GLU A 232 -10.39 8.59 24.63
C GLU A 232 -9.58 7.89 23.53
N SER A 233 -9.24 6.62 23.76
CA SER A 233 -8.73 5.70 22.73
C SER A 233 -9.90 4.91 22.15
N ASP A 234 -9.99 4.83 20.82
CA ASP A 234 -11.18 4.36 20.11
C ASP A 234 -11.54 2.89 20.44
N ALA A 235 -12.83 2.62 20.71
CA ALA A 235 -13.46 1.30 20.71
C ALA A 235 -14.94 1.34 20.27
N ALA A 236 -15.28 0.46 19.30
CA ALA A 236 -16.56 -0.19 18.89
C ALA A 236 -17.78 0.69 18.50
N ASP A 237 -18.64 0.40 17.49
CA ASP A 237 -19.15 -0.82 16.80
C ASP A 237 -19.17 -0.62 15.25
N GLU A 238 -19.30 -1.57 14.30
CA GLU A 238 -19.87 -2.92 14.20
C GLU A 238 -18.86 -3.89 13.53
N VAL A 239 -18.58 -5.04 14.15
CA VAL A 239 -17.88 -6.17 13.50
C VAL A 239 -18.85 -7.33 13.41
N GLY A 240 -19.16 -7.73 12.17
CA GLY A 240 -20.07 -8.84 11.92
C GLY A 240 -19.90 -9.48 10.56
N LYS A 241 -18.66 -9.70 10.09
CA LYS A 241 -18.23 -10.87 9.28
C LYS A 241 -16.73 -11.09 9.45
N SER A 242 -16.35 -12.29 9.87
CA SER A 242 -14.96 -12.78 9.89
C SER A 242 -14.36 -12.67 8.49
N TRP A 243 -13.12 -12.19 8.39
CA TRP A 243 -12.33 -12.21 7.14
C TRP A 243 -12.21 -13.63 6.55
N ASN A 244 -12.38 -14.66 7.39
CA ASN A 244 -12.26 -16.07 7.03
C ASN A 244 -13.60 -16.74 6.63
N ASP A 245 -14.76 -16.07 6.77
CA ASP A 245 -16.09 -16.68 6.52
C ASP A 245 -16.65 -16.42 5.11
N LEU A 246 -15.86 -15.80 4.23
CA LEU A 246 -16.26 -15.61 2.84
C LEU A 246 -15.34 -16.44 1.96
N GLU A 247 -15.80 -17.61 1.51
CA GLU A 247 -15.34 -18.15 0.22
C GLU A 247 -15.59 -17.08 -0.84
N ARG A 248 -14.57 -16.27 -1.14
CA ARG A 248 -14.67 -15.21 -2.14
C ARG A 248 -14.70 -15.88 -3.51
N LYS A 249 -15.86 -15.90 -4.15
CA LYS A 249 -15.98 -16.31 -5.55
C LYS A 249 -15.32 -15.24 -6.43
N LEU A 250 -14.06 -15.49 -6.78
CA LEU A 250 -13.29 -14.66 -7.69
C LEU A 250 -13.81 -14.80 -9.12
N PHE A 251 -13.86 -13.70 -9.85
CA PHE A 251 -14.18 -13.73 -11.27
C PHE A 251 -12.98 -14.25 -12.08
N LYS A 252 -13.21 -15.18 -13.01
CA LYS A 252 -12.13 -15.88 -13.75
C LYS A 252 -12.27 -15.83 -15.27
N LYS A 253 -13.35 -15.26 -15.82
CA LYS A 253 -13.50 -15.14 -17.29
C LYS A 253 -12.59 -14.02 -17.81
N PRO A 254 -12.13 -14.10 -19.06
CA PRO A 254 -11.26 -13.07 -19.65
C PRO A 254 -11.98 -11.75 -19.95
N VAL A 255 -13.31 -11.78 -20.09
CA VAL A 255 -14.15 -10.61 -20.34
C VAL A 255 -15.27 -10.60 -19.31
N TYR A 256 -15.40 -9.48 -18.60
CA TYR A 256 -16.55 -9.19 -17.75
C TYR A 256 -17.58 -8.40 -18.54
N LYS A 257 -18.79 -8.93 -18.69
CA LYS A 257 -19.90 -8.27 -19.38
C LYS A 257 -20.72 -7.45 -18.38
N LEU A 258 -20.70 -6.12 -18.50
CA LEU A 258 -21.36 -5.20 -17.56
C LEU A 258 -22.56 -4.49 -18.21
N ALA A 259 -23.74 -4.61 -17.60
CA ALA A 259 -24.91 -3.83 -17.99
C ALA A 259 -24.96 -2.54 -17.17
N VAL A 260 -24.94 -1.37 -17.81
CA VAL A 260 -25.05 -0.08 -17.11
C VAL A 260 -26.47 0.44 -17.23
N ILE A 261 -27.12 0.68 -16.09
CA ILE A 261 -28.51 1.15 -16.00
C ILE A 261 -28.50 2.56 -15.38
N PRO A 262 -28.65 3.61 -16.21
CA PRO A 262 -28.77 4.97 -15.69
C PRO A 262 -30.12 5.18 -14.99
N LEU A 263 -30.08 5.80 -13.81
CA LEU A 263 -31.23 6.05 -12.96
C LEU A 263 -31.49 7.55 -12.81
N GLU A 264 -32.72 7.96 -13.11
CA GLU A 264 -33.24 9.29 -12.85
C GLU A 264 -34.29 9.26 -11.74
N PHE A 265 -34.51 10.41 -11.14
CA PHE A 265 -35.54 10.64 -10.13
C PHE A 265 -36.51 11.72 -10.63
N PRO A 266 -37.74 11.80 -10.09
CA PRO A 266 -38.67 12.88 -10.45
C PRO A 266 -38.12 14.27 -10.12
N ASP A 267 -37.26 14.37 -9.10
CA ASP A 267 -36.61 15.61 -8.66
C ASP A 267 -35.20 15.82 -9.20
N LEU A 268 -34.63 14.84 -9.93
CA LEU A 268 -33.25 14.91 -10.38
C LEU A 268 -33.00 14.07 -11.64
N LYS A 269 -32.58 14.77 -12.70
CA LYS A 269 -32.27 14.20 -14.01
C LYS A 269 -30.77 14.01 -14.22
N LEU A 270 -30.41 13.12 -15.14
CA LEU A 270 -29.04 12.95 -15.58
C LEU A 270 -28.57 14.23 -16.27
N ASN A 271 -27.26 14.49 -16.26
CA ASN A 271 -26.70 15.67 -16.91
C ASN A 271 -26.80 15.52 -18.43
N GLU A 272 -27.61 16.36 -19.06
CA GLU A 272 -27.84 16.35 -20.52
C GLU A 272 -26.55 16.53 -21.36
N LYS A 273 -25.48 17.06 -20.78
CA LYS A 273 -24.18 17.18 -21.45
C LYS A 273 -23.45 15.84 -21.58
N ILE A 274 -23.76 14.86 -20.71
CA ILE A 274 -23.09 13.56 -20.68
C ILE A 274 -23.97 12.56 -21.42
N LYS A 275 -23.60 12.22 -22.65
CA LYS A 275 -24.37 11.28 -23.47
C LYS A 275 -24.08 9.84 -23.04
N PRO A 276 -24.99 8.88 -23.30
CA PRO A 276 -24.71 7.47 -23.08
C PRO A 276 -23.42 6.98 -23.74
N SER A 277 -23.10 7.48 -24.94
CA SER A 277 -21.86 7.17 -25.65
C SER A 277 -20.59 7.65 -24.90
N ASP A 278 -20.69 8.73 -24.11
CA ASP A 278 -19.56 9.21 -23.30
C ASP A 278 -19.29 8.26 -22.13
N TRP A 279 -20.35 7.69 -21.54
CA TRP A 279 -20.23 6.63 -20.54
C TRP A 279 -19.68 5.33 -21.15
N GLU A 280 -20.13 4.94 -22.33
CA GLU A 280 -19.56 3.78 -23.04
C GLU A 280 -18.07 3.98 -23.35
N ALA A 281 -17.68 5.19 -23.80
CA ALA A 281 -16.29 5.53 -24.02
C ALA A 281 -15.47 5.47 -22.72
N SER A 282 -15.99 6.04 -21.64
CA SER A 282 -15.34 6.06 -20.32
C SER A 282 -15.19 4.67 -19.69
N LEU A 283 -16.13 3.76 -19.92
CA LEU A 283 -16.14 2.44 -19.28
C LEU A 283 -15.52 1.33 -20.13
N PHE A 284 -15.74 1.33 -21.44
CA PHE A 284 -15.50 0.15 -22.29
C PHE A 284 -14.50 0.38 -23.43
N SER A 285 -14.21 1.62 -23.82
CA SER A 285 -13.30 1.87 -24.94
C SER A 285 -11.86 1.44 -24.64
N THR A 286 -11.02 1.33 -25.66
CA THR A 286 -9.57 1.12 -25.49
C THR A 286 -8.79 2.21 -26.19
N LYS A 287 -7.92 2.93 -25.48
CA LYS A 287 -7.05 4.01 -25.99
C LYS A 287 -7.78 5.18 -26.67
N MET A 288 -9.11 5.24 -26.59
CA MET A 288 -9.92 6.29 -27.21
C MET A 288 -10.31 7.41 -26.23
N PHE A 289 -10.31 7.14 -24.92
CA PHE A 289 -10.80 8.06 -23.89
C PHE A 289 -9.67 8.58 -23.00
N ASN A 290 -8.87 9.53 -23.49
CA ASN A 290 -7.59 9.89 -22.86
C ASN A 290 -7.22 11.39 -22.82
N ASP A 291 -8.10 12.29 -23.24
CA ASP A 291 -7.89 13.75 -23.13
C ASP A 291 -8.85 14.37 -22.12
N LYS A 292 -10.11 14.60 -22.54
CA LYS A 292 -11.16 15.17 -21.70
C LYS A 292 -12.44 14.37 -21.79
N ASN A 293 -13.19 14.36 -20.70
CA ASN A 293 -14.55 13.84 -20.68
C ASN A 293 -15.57 14.87 -21.20
N ALA A 294 -16.85 14.47 -21.26
CA ALA A 294 -17.96 15.29 -21.75
C ALA A 294 -18.15 16.62 -20.99
N THR A 295 -17.70 16.71 -19.74
CA THR A 295 -17.78 17.90 -18.89
C THR A 295 -16.45 18.65 -18.77
N GLY A 296 -15.46 18.30 -19.60
CA GLY A 296 -14.20 19.03 -19.76
C GLY A 296 -13.10 18.73 -18.73
N GLN A 297 -13.30 17.77 -17.82
CA GLN A 297 -12.22 17.33 -16.94
C GLN A 297 -11.23 16.44 -17.69
N LYS A 298 -9.95 16.57 -17.34
CA LYS A 298 -8.90 15.70 -17.88
C LYS A 298 -9.13 14.26 -17.47
N VAL A 299 -8.94 13.33 -18.41
CA VAL A 299 -9.03 11.89 -18.20
C VAL A 299 -7.76 11.20 -18.68
N TYR A 300 -7.62 9.92 -18.34
CA TYR A 300 -6.33 9.23 -18.44
C TYR A 300 -6.41 7.83 -19.06
N GLY A 301 -7.54 7.52 -19.69
CA GLY A 301 -7.91 6.19 -20.14
C GLY A 301 -9.33 5.87 -19.69
N SER A 302 -9.90 4.81 -20.27
CA SER A 302 -11.16 4.24 -19.82
C SER A 302 -10.95 3.29 -18.63
N MET A 303 -12.04 2.86 -18.00
CA MET A 303 -12.00 1.75 -17.03
C MET A 303 -11.48 0.45 -17.68
N ASN A 304 -11.83 0.16 -18.93
CA ASN A 304 -11.31 -1.01 -19.65
C ASN A 304 -9.80 -0.91 -19.91
N ASP A 305 -9.28 0.28 -20.27
CA ASP A 305 -7.83 0.51 -20.38
C ASP A 305 -7.12 0.22 -19.05
N PHE A 306 -7.69 0.68 -17.93
CA PHE A 306 -7.16 0.41 -16.60
C PHE A 306 -7.07 -1.10 -16.33
N TYR A 307 -8.16 -1.85 -16.54
CA TYR A 307 -8.18 -3.28 -16.28
C TYR A 307 -7.32 -4.11 -17.25
N ILE A 308 -7.20 -3.68 -18.51
CA ILE A 308 -6.24 -4.27 -19.46
C ILE A 308 -4.81 -4.06 -18.95
N GLU A 309 -4.46 -2.87 -18.48
CA GLU A 309 -3.13 -2.58 -17.94
C GLU A 309 -2.85 -3.33 -16.64
N GLN A 310 -3.82 -3.45 -15.73
CA GLN A 310 -3.68 -4.18 -14.46
C GLN A 310 -3.38 -5.67 -14.66
N SER A 311 -3.91 -6.24 -15.74
CA SER A 311 -4.02 -7.69 -15.95
C SER A 311 -3.15 -8.21 -17.09
N ASP A 312 -2.31 -7.35 -17.68
CA ASP A 312 -1.57 -7.61 -18.92
C ASP A 312 -2.49 -8.15 -20.05
N GLY A 313 -3.70 -7.60 -20.14
CA GLY A 313 -4.71 -7.95 -21.13
C GLY A 313 -5.51 -9.22 -20.84
N SER A 314 -5.27 -9.91 -19.72
CA SER A 314 -6.02 -11.12 -19.32
C SER A 314 -7.43 -10.82 -18.82
N CYS A 315 -7.72 -9.57 -18.43
CA CYS A 315 -9.04 -9.09 -18.05
C CYS A 315 -9.45 -7.88 -18.90
N LYS A 316 -10.65 -7.96 -19.46
CA LYS A 316 -11.30 -6.88 -20.20
C LYS A 316 -12.67 -6.61 -19.61
N VAL A 317 -13.11 -5.36 -19.69
CA VAL A 317 -14.48 -4.97 -19.36
C VAL A 317 -15.18 -4.55 -20.64
N ASP A 318 -16.32 -5.15 -20.88
CA ASP A 318 -17.16 -4.87 -22.04
C ASP A 318 -18.62 -4.79 -21.60
N GLY A 319 -19.46 -4.08 -22.34
CA GLY A 319 -20.80 -3.81 -21.86
C GLY A 319 -21.59 -2.86 -22.72
N LYS A 320 -22.71 -2.41 -22.16
CA LYS A 320 -23.64 -1.49 -22.82
C LYS A 320 -24.24 -0.54 -21.79
N VAL A 321 -24.42 0.72 -22.20
CA VAL A 321 -25.25 1.67 -21.46
C VAL A 321 -26.68 1.62 -21.97
N PHE A 322 -27.61 1.25 -21.07
CA PHE A 322 -29.03 1.21 -21.38
C PHE A 322 -29.63 2.61 -21.37
N ALA A 323 -30.79 2.77 -22.02
CA ALA A 323 -31.54 4.01 -21.86
C ALA A 323 -31.93 4.20 -20.39
N ALA A 324 -31.90 5.45 -19.93
CA ALA A 324 -32.22 5.79 -18.56
C ALA A 324 -33.63 5.35 -18.16
N VAL A 325 -33.80 5.03 -16.88
CA VAL A 325 -35.12 4.80 -16.28
C VAL A 325 -35.36 5.82 -15.18
N THR A 326 -36.55 6.41 -15.15
CA THR A 326 -36.96 7.31 -14.05
C THR A 326 -37.71 6.49 -13.00
N VAL A 327 -37.16 6.41 -11.79
CA VAL A 327 -37.82 5.74 -10.66
C VAL A 327 -38.91 6.64 -10.05
N GLU A 328 -39.79 6.06 -9.23
CA GLU A 328 -41.03 6.74 -8.82
C GLU A 328 -40.85 7.81 -7.73
N LYS A 329 -39.92 7.59 -6.79
CA LYS A 329 -39.73 8.48 -5.63
C LYS A 329 -38.59 9.46 -5.85
N LYS A 330 -38.59 10.54 -5.08
CA LYS A 330 -37.46 11.48 -5.06
C LYS A 330 -36.19 10.82 -4.54
N ARG A 331 -35.03 11.32 -4.95
CA ARG A 331 -33.74 10.70 -4.62
C ARG A 331 -33.55 10.45 -3.12
N MET A 332 -33.85 11.45 -2.30
CA MET A 332 -33.63 11.35 -0.84
C MET A 332 -34.64 10.45 -0.14
N GLU A 333 -35.77 10.14 -0.75
CA GLU A 333 -36.76 9.20 -0.20
C GLU A 333 -36.26 7.75 -0.27
N TYR A 334 -35.42 7.38 -1.26
CA TYR A 334 -34.75 6.09 -1.26
C TYR A 334 -33.61 6.01 -0.26
N ALA A 335 -32.96 7.13 0.06
CA ALA A 335 -31.88 7.16 1.03
C ALA A 335 -32.36 6.81 2.45
N SER A 336 -33.55 7.25 2.84
CA SER A 336 -34.17 6.93 4.14
C SER A 336 -35.21 5.81 4.09
N GLY A 337 -35.55 5.34 2.89
CA GLY A 337 -36.65 4.40 2.66
C GLY A 337 -36.36 2.94 3.04
N SER A 338 -37.44 2.19 3.24
CA SER A 338 -37.44 0.73 3.42
C SER A 338 -38.37 0.07 2.39
N PRO A 339 -37.98 -1.07 1.78
CA PRO A 339 -36.69 -1.73 1.90
C PRO A 339 -35.57 -0.93 1.22
N ARG A 340 -34.33 -1.06 1.73
CA ARG A 340 -33.17 -0.30 1.22
C ARG A 340 -32.91 -0.48 -0.28
N THR A 341 -33.30 -1.64 -0.83
CA THR A 341 -33.08 -2.01 -2.24
C THR A 341 -34.24 -1.62 -3.17
N ALA A 342 -35.27 -0.91 -2.69
CA ALA A 342 -36.46 -0.58 -3.48
C ALA A 342 -36.14 0.13 -4.80
N ILE A 343 -35.12 0.99 -4.82
CA ILE A 343 -34.66 1.68 -6.03
C ILE A 343 -34.19 0.68 -7.11
N LEU A 344 -33.50 -0.38 -6.71
CA LEU A 344 -32.96 -1.39 -7.63
C LEU A 344 -34.07 -2.26 -8.21
N ASP A 345 -35.05 -2.59 -7.38
CA ASP A 345 -36.24 -3.36 -7.79
C ASP A 345 -37.05 -2.62 -8.85
N GLN A 346 -37.30 -1.34 -8.62
CA GLN A 346 -38.01 -0.49 -9.57
C GLN A 346 -37.21 -0.31 -10.86
N ALA A 347 -35.91 -0.05 -10.76
CA ALA A 347 -35.04 0.09 -11.93
C ALA A 347 -35.07 -1.16 -12.82
N LEU A 348 -34.91 -2.35 -12.23
CA LEU A 348 -34.96 -3.62 -12.97
C LEU A 348 -36.34 -3.88 -13.56
N THR A 349 -37.41 -3.59 -12.82
CA THR A 349 -38.79 -3.72 -13.32
C THR A 349 -39.03 -2.84 -14.55
N LEU A 350 -38.57 -1.59 -14.52
CA LEU A 350 -38.69 -0.66 -15.65
C LEU A 350 -37.87 -1.12 -16.85
N VAL A 351 -36.63 -1.59 -16.63
CA VAL A 351 -35.78 -2.11 -17.71
C VAL A 351 -36.40 -3.36 -18.35
N PHE A 352 -36.88 -4.33 -17.56
CA PHE A 352 -37.49 -5.54 -18.10
C PHE A 352 -38.84 -5.28 -18.78
N ALA A 353 -39.62 -4.31 -18.31
CA ALA A 353 -40.84 -3.88 -18.98
C ALA A 353 -40.56 -3.24 -20.36
N ARG A 354 -39.49 -2.45 -20.47
CA ARG A 354 -39.09 -1.76 -21.71
C ARG A 354 -38.37 -2.67 -22.70
N ASP A 355 -37.37 -3.40 -22.21
CA ASP A 355 -36.39 -4.11 -23.04
C ASP A 355 -36.61 -5.64 -23.04
N GLY A 356 -37.60 -6.12 -22.29
CA GLY A 356 -37.98 -7.53 -22.16
C GLY A 356 -37.29 -8.25 -21.00
N GLU A 357 -37.91 -9.32 -20.49
CA GLU A 357 -37.43 -10.10 -19.32
C GLU A 357 -36.04 -10.77 -19.50
N LYS A 358 -35.53 -10.79 -20.74
CA LYS A 358 -34.19 -11.31 -21.09
C LYS A 358 -33.15 -10.23 -21.32
N ALA A 359 -33.47 -8.95 -21.09
CA ALA A 359 -32.59 -7.81 -21.41
C ALA A 359 -31.20 -7.89 -20.75
N LEU A 360 -31.09 -8.56 -19.61
CA LEU A 360 -29.84 -8.73 -18.86
C LEU A 360 -29.22 -10.12 -19.03
N GLU A 361 -29.76 -11.00 -19.88
CA GLU A 361 -29.12 -12.29 -20.19
C GLU A 361 -27.76 -12.04 -20.87
N GLY A 362 -26.72 -12.76 -20.43
CA GLY A 362 -25.36 -12.64 -20.96
C GLY A 362 -24.46 -11.62 -20.26
N TYR A 363 -24.99 -10.81 -19.34
CA TYR A 363 -24.19 -9.93 -18.48
C TYR A 363 -23.82 -10.63 -17.16
N ASP A 364 -22.60 -10.37 -16.67
CA ASP A 364 -22.08 -10.92 -15.42
C ASP A 364 -22.49 -10.09 -14.18
N GLY A 365 -22.84 -8.82 -14.39
CA GLY A 365 -23.28 -7.92 -13.33
C GLY A 365 -23.90 -6.63 -13.86
N VAL A 366 -24.44 -5.84 -12.93
CA VAL A 366 -25.14 -4.58 -13.22
C VAL A 366 -24.45 -3.40 -12.55
N PHE A 367 -24.27 -2.30 -13.28
CA PHE A 367 -23.86 -1.01 -12.75
C PHE A 367 -25.06 -0.07 -12.76
N PHE A 368 -25.55 0.28 -11.57
CA PHE A 368 -26.55 1.35 -11.44
C PHE A 368 -25.86 2.71 -11.35
N LEU A 369 -26.10 3.55 -12.36
CA LEU A 369 -25.52 4.89 -12.46
C LEU A 369 -26.59 5.92 -12.15
N TYR A 370 -26.60 6.50 -10.96
CA TYR A 370 -27.70 7.37 -10.55
C TYR A 370 -27.43 8.85 -10.77
N ALA A 371 -28.48 9.62 -11.07
CA ALA A 371 -28.40 11.03 -11.39
C ALA A 371 -27.82 11.91 -10.26
N GLY A 372 -27.03 12.90 -10.67
CA GLY A 372 -26.46 13.94 -9.81
C GLY A 372 -25.15 13.56 -9.12
N SER A 373 -24.66 14.49 -8.28
CA SER A 373 -23.43 14.31 -7.52
C SER A 373 -23.60 13.32 -6.36
N ARG A 374 -22.47 12.89 -5.77
CA ARG A 374 -22.45 12.02 -4.58
C ARG A 374 -23.37 12.58 -3.51
N ALA A 375 -24.29 11.75 -3.01
CA ALA A 375 -25.23 12.16 -1.98
C ALA A 375 -24.51 12.41 -0.65
N ALA A 376 -24.96 13.42 0.11
CA ALA A 376 -24.47 13.72 1.44
C ALA A 376 -25.12 12.77 2.47
N ILE A 377 -24.71 11.51 2.44
CA ILE A 377 -25.26 10.40 3.24
C ILE A 377 -24.14 9.61 3.90
N THR A 378 -24.48 8.81 4.91
CA THR A 378 -23.53 7.97 5.64
C THR A 378 -23.15 6.69 4.86
N ARG A 379 -21.98 6.14 5.17
CA ARG A 379 -21.52 4.85 4.64
C ARG A 379 -22.52 3.75 5.02
N GLY A 380 -22.78 2.81 4.11
CA GLY A 380 -23.76 1.73 4.28
C GLY A 380 -25.17 2.06 3.76
N ASN A 381 -25.39 3.28 3.29
CA ASN A 381 -26.60 3.66 2.57
C ASN A 381 -26.59 3.15 1.11
N ILE A 382 -27.76 2.88 0.53
CA ILE A 382 -27.88 2.37 -0.85
C ILE A 382 -27.32 3.34 -1.91
N LEU A 383 -27.39 4.65 -1.68
CA LEU A 383 -26.84 5.64 -2.61
C LEU A 383 -25.36 5.97 -2.32
N TRP A 384 -24.77 5.39 -1.27
CA TRP A 384 -23.33 5.47 -1.08
C TRP A 384 -22.67 4.48 -2.05
N PRO A 385 -21.59 4.84 -2.77
CA PRO A 385 -20.93 3.91 -3.66
C PRO A 385 -20.56 2.59 -2.97
N HIS A 386 -21.06 1.48 -3.51
CA HIS A 386 -20.79 0.14 -2.99
C HIS A 386 -21.11 -0.94 -4.03
N LYS A 387 -20.51 -2.11 -3.82
CA LYS A 387 -20.90 -3.39 -4.42
C LYS A 387 -21.87 -4.17 -3.52
N GLY A 388 -22.86 -4.81 -4.12
CA GLY A 388 -23.87 -5.59 -3.41
C GLY A 388 -24.36 -6.82 -4.19
N PHE A 389 -25.22 -7.58 -3.52
CA PHE A 389 -26.01 -8.63 -4.14
C PHE A 389 -27.47 -8.43 -3.79
N TYR A 390 -28.34 -8.66 -4.75
CA TYR A 390 -29.77 -8.51 -4.59
C TYR A 390 -30.48 -9.72 -5.22
N SER A 391 -31.63 -10.11 -4.69
CA SER A 391 -32.48 -11.13 -5.32
C SER A 391 -33.66 -10.43 -5.97
N TYR A 392 -33.72 -10.46 -7.30
CA TYR A 392 -34.84 -9.92 -8.07
C TYR A 392 -35.65 -11.08 -8.64
N LYS A 393 -36.91 -11.20 -8.25
CA LYS A 393 -37.80 -12.32 -8.64
C LYS A 393 -37.12 -13.70 -8.50
N GLY A 394 -36.37 -13.91 -7.41
CA GLY A 394 -35.64 -15.16 -7.15
C GLY A 394 -34.31 -15.35 -7.88
N LYS A 395 -33.94 -14.44 -8.80
CA LYS A 395 -32.62 -14.44 -9.46
C LYS A 395 -31.65 -13.55 -8.69
N ARG A 396 -30.48 -14.09 -8.37
CA ARG A 396 -29.39 -13.31 -7.74
C ARG A 396 -28.75 -12.40 -8.79
N ILE A 397 -28.77 -11.10 -8.52
CA ILE A 397 -28.09 -10.05 -9.29
C ILE A 397 -26.91 -9.54 -8.48
N THR A 398 -25.72 -9.55 -9.08
CA THR A 398 -24.55 -8.86 -8.53
C THR A 398 -24.51 -7.46 -9.12
N TYR A 399 -24.36 -6.45 -8.27
CA TYR A 399 -24.36 -5.07 -8.74
C TYR A 399 -23.32 -4.21 -8.02
N PHE A 400 -23.02 -3.07 -8.62
CA PHE A 400 -22.50 -1.91 -7.88
C PHE A 400 -23.25 -0.65 -8.30
N ILE A 401 -23.17 0.39 -7.48
CA ILE A 401 -23.90 1.64 -7.69
C ILE A 401 -22.97 2.84 -7.46
N CYS A 402 -23.02 3.84 -8.34
CA CYS A 402 -22.25 5.09 -8.24
C CYS A 402 -23.06 6.27 -8.80
N PRO A 403 -22.76 7.52 -8.38
CA PRO A 403 -23.33 8.70 -8.99
C PRO A 403 -22.80 8.91 -10.42
N GLU A 404 -23.60 9.59 -11.24
CA GLU A 404 -23.19 10.16 -12.53
C GLU A 404 -22.25 11.37 -12.34
N GLY A 405 -22.39 12.09 -11.23
CA GLY A 405 -21.52 13.20 -10.84
C GLY A 405 -22.17 14.59 -10.95
N GLY A 406 -23.35 14.69 -11.57
CA GLY A 406 -24.08 15.95 -11.69
C GLY A 406 -23.38 16.89 -12.67
N GLU A 407 -22.94 18.07 -12.21
CA GLU A 407 -22.28 19.06 -13.09
C GLU A 407 -20.97 18.55 -13.71
N LYS A 408 -20.28 17.62 -13.04
CA LYS A 408 -19.02 17.03 -13.49
C LYS A 408 -19.21 15.52 -13.60
N MET A 409 -18.86 14.94 -14.74
CA MET A 409 -18.89 13.50 -14.94
C MET A 409 -18.01 12.82 -13.88
N PHE A 410 -18.57 11.80 -13.25
CA PHE A 410 -17.93 11.11 -12.13
C PHE A 410 -16.66 10.38 -12.57
N SER A 411 -15.66 10.37 -11.67
CA SER A 411 -14.35 9.80 -11.95
C SER A 411 -14.39 8.28 -12.08
N ILE A 412 -13.65 7.74 -13.05
CA ILE A 412 -13.46 6.29 -13.17
C ILE A 412 -12.67 5.69 -12.00
N SER A 413 -11.98 6.50 -11.19
CA SER A 413 -11.21 5.95 -10.06
C SER A 413 -12.11 5.25 -9.03
N VAL A 414 -13.21 5.89 -8.64
CA VAL A 414 -14.18 5.29 -7.72
C VAL A 414 -14.92 4.13 -8.39
N ILE A 415 -15.28 4.27 -9.67
CA ILE A 415 -15.96 3.21 -10.44
C ILE A 415 -15.05 1.98 -10.55
N ALA A 416 -13.77 2.16 -10.83
CA ALA A 416 -12.79 1.08 -10.91
C ALA A 416 -12.61 0.39 -9.55
N HIS A 417 -12.60 1.14 -8.45
CA HIS A 417 -12.61 0.57 -7.09
C HIS A 417 -13.82 -0.34 -6.86
N GLU A 418 -15.04 0.16 -7.12
CA GLU A 418 -16.27 -0.63 -6.95
C GLU A 418 -16.32 -1.84 -7.87
N PHE A 419 -15.82 -1.70 -9.10
CA PHE A 419 -15.68 -2.83 -10.02
C PHE A 419 -14.66 -3.86 -9.52
N GLY A 420 -13.61 -3.45 -8.81
CA GLY A 420 -12.66 -4.38 -8.17
C GLY A 420 -13.36 -5.34 -7.22
N HIS A 421 -14.38 -4.88 -6.50
CA HIS A 421 -15.24 -5.76 -5.69
C HIS A 421 -16.10 -6.70 -6.54
N MET A 422 -16.46 -6.33 -7.77
CA MET A 422 -17.15 -7.22 -8.72
C MET A 422 -16.28 -8.41 -9.12
N LEU A 423 -14.95 -8.24 -9.12
CA LEU A 423 -13.97 -9.31 -9.34
C LEU A 423 -13.69 -10.17 -8.10
N GLY A 424 -14.18 -9.74 -6.93
CA GLY A 424 -14.05 -10.46 -5.66
C GLY A 424 -12.98 -9.92 -4.71
N LEU A 425 -12.37 -8.76 -5.02
CA LEU A 425 -11.41 -8.12 -4.12
C LEU A 425 -12.11 -7.46 -2.92
N PRO A 426 -11.50 -7.49 -1.72
CA PRO A 426 -12.01 -6.79 -0.56
C PRO A 426 -11.60 -5.31 -0.55
N ASP A 427 -12.21 -4.55 0.36
CA ASP A 427 -11.67 -3.29 0.83
C ASP A 427 -10.34 -3.51 1.58
N LEU A 428 -9.35 -2.69 1.27
CA LEU A 428 -8.00 -2.69 1.83
C LEU A 428 -7.63 -1.33 2.44
N TYR A 429 -8.65 -0.56 2.84
CA TYR A 429 -8.48 0.66 3.63
C TYR A 429 -7.93 0.35 5.02
N ALA A 430 -7.23 1.33 5.58
CA ALA A 430 -6.89 1.31 6.99
C ALA A 430 -8.16 1.29 7.82
N ARG A 431 -8.22 0.39 8.80
CA ARG A 431 -9.30 0.32 9.78
C ARG A 431 -8.66 0.42 11.15
N PRO A 432 -8.49 1.66 11.68
CA PRO A 432 -7.89 1.88 13.00
C PRO A 432 -8.55 1.07 14.12
N GLU A 433 -9.83 0.72 13.94
CA GLU A 433 -10.64 -0.11 14.84
C GLU A 433 -10.35 -1.62 14.74
N VAL A 434 -9.63 -2.08 13.71
CA VAL A 434 -9.23 -3.48 13.53
C VAL A 434 -7.72 -3.61 13.71
N PRO A 435 -7.25 -4.38 14.72
CA PRO A 435 -5.83 -4.66 14.90
C PRO A 435 -5.19 -5.16 13.60
N ASP A 436 -3.99 -4.66 13.32
CA ASP A 436 -3.17 -5.06 12.16
C ASP A 436 -3.83 -4.81 10.80
N MET A 437 -4.73 -3.82 10.68
CA MET A 437 -5.26 -3.32 9.40
C MET A 437 -4.85 -1.86 9.17
N GLU A 438 -3.59 -1.68 8.83
CA GLU A 438 -2.99 -0.35 8.58
C GLU A 438 -3.33 0.19 7.18
N GLY A 439 -3.86 -0.67 6.32
CA GLY A 439 -4.28 -0.32 4.96
C GLY A 439 -3.11 -0.17 4.00
N LEU A 440 -3.44 -0.09 2.72
CA LEU A 440 -2.45 -0.04 1.63
C LEU A 440 -2.25 1.40 1.12
N GLY A 441 -2.99 2.36 1.68
CA GLY A 441 -2.89 3.77 1.34
C GLY A 441 -3.11 4.07 -0.13
N ARG A 442 -2.32 5.01 -0.66
CA ARG A 442 -2.39 5.49 -2.05
C ARG A 442 -1.73 4.55 -3.06
N TRP A 443 -1.31 3.36 -2.63
CA TRP A 443 -0.55 2.40 -3.44
C TRP A 443 -1.41 1.28 -4.02
N CYS A 444 -2.70 1.25 -3.66
CA CYS A 444 -3.65 0.28 -4.15
C CYS A 444 -5.02 0.91 -4.39
N SER A 445 -5.60 0.69 -5.57
CA SER A 445 -6.98 1.12 -5.86
C SER A 445 -8.04 0.48 -4.98
N MET A 446 -7.79 -0.66 -4.31
CA MET A 446 -8.69 -1.23 -3.30
C MET A 446 -8.56 -0.55 -1.92
N SER A 447 -7.74 0.49 -1.82
CA SER A 447 -7.53 1.32 -0.63
C SER A 447 -7.69 2.79 -1.03
N ASN A 448 -6.89 3.71 -0.51
CA ASN A 448 -6.93 5.15 -0.84
C ASN A 448 -6.26 5.50 -2.19
N GLY A 449 -6.24 4.58 -3.15
CA GLY A 449 -5.58 4.70 -4.46
C GLY A 449 -6.25 5.63 -5.48
N GLU A 450 -6.97 6.66 -5.02
CA GLU A 450 -7.41 7.74 -5.90
C GLU A 450 -6.28 8.77 -6.02
N GLY A 451 -5.75 8.91 -7.25
CA GLY A 451 -4.82 9.97 -7.61
C GLY A 451 -5.45 11.36 -7.42
N GLN A 452 -4.64 12.38 -7.18
CA GLN A 452 -5.11 13.75 -6.89
C GLN A 452 -5.96 14.38 -8.01
N ASP A 453 -5.96 13.77 -9.19
CA ASP A 453 -6.61 14.20 -10.43
C ASP A 453 -7.69 13.22 -10.91
N GLY A 454 -8.10 12.25 -10.08
CA GLY A 454 -9.11 11.25 -10.44
C GLY A 454 -8.56 10.07 -11.26
N ARG A 455 -7.24 9.96 -11.44
CA ARG A 455 -6.60 8.78 -12.03
C ARG A 455 -6.52 7.65 -10.98
N PRO A 456 -7.01 6.43 -11.26
CA PRO A 456 -6.78 5.29 -10.39
C PRO A 456 -5.31 4.85 -10.45
N VAL A 457 -4.79 4.34 -9.33
CA VAL A 457 -3.48 3.68 -9.26
C VAL A 457 -3.59 2.17 -9.43
N HIS A 458 -2.50 1.46 -9.69
CA HIS A 458 -2.57 -0.01 -9.81
C HIS A 458 -3.06 -0.68 -8.52
N PHE A 459 -3.63 -1.87 -8.69
CA PHE A 459 -3.80 -2.82 -7.60
C PHE A 459 -2.43 -3.29 -7.09
N SER A 460 -2.36 -3.64 -5.80
CA SER A 460 -1.16 -4.25 -5.23
C SER A 460 -0.95 -5.65 -5.81
N ALA A 461 0.27 -6.16 -5.75
CA ALA A 461 0.61 -7.52 -6.13
C ALA A 461 -0.25 -8.54 -5.38
N TRP A 462 -0.69 -8.24 -4.15
CA TRP A 462 -1.59 -9.11 -3.41
C TRP A 462 -2.94 -9.23 -4.13
N CYS A 463 -3.55 -8.10 -4.53
CA CYS A 463 -4.80 -8.11 -5.30
C CYS A 463 -4.64 -8.84 -6.64
N LYS A 464 -3.55 -8.57 -7.36
CA LYS A 464 -3.24 -9.23 -8.64
C LYS A 464 -3.06 -10.74 -8.47
N GLU A 465 -2.40 -11.18 -7.39
CA GLU A 465 -2.26 -12.60 -7.04
C GLU A 465 -3.63 -13.23 -6.73
N GLN A 466 -4.45 -12.59 -5.89
CA GLN A 466 -5.75 -13.15 -5.51
C GLN A 466 -6.61 -13.42 -6.76
N ILE A 467 -6.67 -12.48 -7.70
CA ILE A 467 -7.44 -12.67 -8.93
C ILE A 467 -6.75 -13.67 -9.89
N GLY A 468 -5.43 -13.80 -9.81
CA GLY A 468 -4.62 -14.68 -10.66
C GLY A 468 -4.07 -13.98 -11.91
N TRP A 469 -3.90 -12.66 -11.86
CA TRP A 469 -3.26 -11.86 -12.92
C TRP A 469 -1.73 -11.89 -12.83
N THR A 470 -1.19 -12.21 -11.66
CA THR A 470 0.23 -12.49 -11.48
C THR A 470 0.40 -13.75 -10.65
N VAL A 471 1.50 -14.46 -10.88
CA VAL A 471 1.91 -15.61 -10.09
C VAL A 471 3.24 -15.25 -9.44
N PRO A 472 3.26 -15.00 -8.12
CA PRO A 472 4.50 -14.62 -7.45
C PRO A 472 5.56 -15.72 -7.52
N THR A 473 6.81 -15.32 -7.72
CA THR A 473 7.94 -16.23 -7.58
C THR A 473 8.24 -16.46 -6.10
N LEU A 474 8.13 -17.71 -5.66
CA LEU A 474 8.39 -18.12 -4.28
C LEU A 474 9.90 -18.18 -4.00
N ILE A 475 10.39 -17.33 -3.10
CA ILE A 475 11.81 -17.24 -2.72
C ILE A 475 12.02 -17.76 -1.30
N ASP A 476 13.06 -18.57 -1.11
CA ASP A 476 13.47 -19.06 0.19
C ASP A 476 14.26 -17.98 0.95
N PRO A 477 13.77 -17.46 2.09
CA PRO A 477 14.48 -16.43 2.84
C PRO A 477 15.80 -16.94 3.46
N ARG A 478 15.98 -18.26 3.57
CA ARG A 478 17.16 -18.90 4.20
C ARG A 478 18.34 -19.03 3.23
N VAL A 479 18.10 -18.84 1.94
CA VAL A 479 19.12 -18.99 0.90
C VAL A 479 19.61 -17.61 0.50
N GLN A 480 20.92 -17.41 0.60
CA GLN A 480 21.58 -16.19 0.16
C GLN A 480 21.50 -16.01 -1.35
N GLN A 481 20.88 -14.93 -1.80
CA GLN A 481 20.68 -14.64 -3.22
C GLN A 481 20.72 -13.14 -3.50
N LYS A 482 21.37 -12.75 -4.59
CA LYS A 482 21.29 -11.39 -5.14
C LYS A 482 20.25 -11.41 -6.25
N LEU A 483 19.21 -10.59 -6.14
CA LEU A 483 18.04 -10.62 -7.02
C LEU A 483 17.79 -9.26 -7.67
N ILE A 484 17.27 -9.30 -8.90
CA ILE A 484 16.73 -8.14 -9.61
C ILE A 484 15.25 -8.38 -9.85
N LEU A 485 14.43 -7.38 -9.53
CA LEU A 485 12.99 -7.39 -9.74
C LEU A 485 12.58 -6.32 -10.75
N SER A 486 11.90 -6.75 -11.81
CA SER A 486 11.34 -5.86 -12.83
C SER A 486 10.12 -5.11 -12.30
N PRO A 487 9.81 -3.91 -12.84
CA PRO A 487 8.57 -3.22 -12.53
C PRO A 487 7.35 -4.11 -12.80
N ILE A 488 6.34 -4.00 -11.94
CA ILE A 488 5.11 -4.78 -12.08
C ILE A 488 4.19 -4.22 -13.19
N GLU A 489 4.45 -2.99 -13.67
CA GLU A 489 3.68 -2.33 -14.73
C GLU A 489 4.04 -2.82 -16.15
N GLY A 490 3.18 -3.67 -16.72
CA GLY A 490 3.21 -4.06 -18.13
C GLY A 490 3.44 -5.55 -18.35
N LYS A 491 3.97 -5.89 -19.54
CA LYS A 491 4.20 -7.29 -19.94
C LYS A 491 5.28 -7.94 -19.09
N ASN A 492 5.03 -9.17 -18.64
CA ASN A 492 5.88 -9.93 -17.73
C ASN A 492 5.95 -9.33 -16.31
N SER A 493 4.81 -8.90 -15.75
CA SER A 493 4.71 -8.45 -14.35
C SER A 493 5.31 -9.48 -13.38
N GLU A 494 6.44 -9.12 -12.76
CA GLU A 494 7.12 -9.94 -11.76
C GLU A 494 6.75 -9.47 -10.36
N CYS A 495 6.49 -10.42 -9.47
CA CYS A 495 6.46 -10.17 -8.03
C CYS A 495 7.07 -11.37 -7.30
N ILE A 496 7.59 -11.12 -6.11
CA ILE A 496 8.27 -12.14 -5.30
C ILE A 496 7.45 -12.38 -4.05
N LYS A 497 7.20 -13.65 -3.72
CA LYS A 497 6.63 -14.06 -2.44
C LYS A 497 7.70 -14.72 -1.59
N ILE A 498 7.86 -14.28 -0.35
CA ILE A 498 8.85 -14.79 0.59
C ILE A 498 8.10 -15.31 1.81
N PRO A 499 7.84 -16.62 1.88
CA PRO A 499 7.28 -17.24 3.08
C PRO A 499 8.28 -17.09 4.23
N VAL A 500 7.89 -16.41 5.29
CA VAL A 500 8.70 -16.34 6.53
C VAL A 500 8.19 -17.32 7.59
N ARG A 501 7.10 -18.00 7.28
CA ARG A 501 6.61 -19.16 8.03
C ARG A 501 6.42 -20.36 7.11
N PRO A 502 6.77 -21.56 7.59
CA PRO A 502 6.53 -22.78 6.83
C PRO A 502 5.05 -23.12 6.63
N ASP A 503 4.14 -22.61 7.47
CA ASP A 503 2.70 -22.78 7.31
C ASP A 503 2.05 -21.81 6.32
N GLY A 504 2.83 -20.86 5.77
CA GLY A 504 2.35 -19.83 4.84
C GLY A 504 1.42 -18.79 5.46
N THR A 505 1.21 -18.81 6.78
CA THR A 505 0.33 -17.85 7.47
C THR A 505 0.94 -16.46 7.58
N GLU A 506 2.25 -16.35 7.40
CA GLU A 506 2.95 -15.07 7.28
C GLU A 506 3.99 -15.12 6.16
N TYR A 507 3.94 -14.12 5.29
CA TYR A 507 4.87 -13.97 4.17
C TYR A 507 5.02 -12.51 3.79
N PHE A 508 6.09 -12.18 3.08
CA PHE A 508 6.25 -10.89 2.42
C PHE A 508 6.00 -11.03 0.92
N LEU A 509 5.37 -10.03 0.33
CA LEU A 509 5.19 -9.91 -1.11
C LEU A 509 5.91 -8.66 -1.58
N LEU A 510 6.80 -8.81 -2.56
CA LEU A 510 7.62 -7.73 -3.09
C LEU A 510 7.12 -7.39 -4.49
N GLU A 511 6.90 -6.11 -4.72
CA GLU A 511 6.64 -5.56 -6.06
C GLU A 511 7.48 -4.31 -6.28
N ASN A 512 7.94 -4.11 -7.51
CA ASN A 512 8.60 -2.86 -7.92
C ASN A 512 7.59 -2.00 -8.69
N ARG A 513 7.41 -0.74 -8.27
CA ARG A 513 6.46 0.21 -8.88
C ARG A 513 7.19 1.37 -9.54
N VAL A 514 6.78 1.75 -10.74
CA VAL A 514 7.32 2.89 -11.48
C VAL A 514 6.22 3.79 -12.02
N ARG A 515 6.52 5.07 -12.24
CA ARG A 515 5.60 6.08 -12.77
C ARG A 515 5.34 5.86 -14.25
N LYS A 516 4.49 4.89 -14.55
CA LYS A 516 4.12 4.48 -15.91
C LYS A 516 2.62 4.18 -15.99
N GLY A 517 2.00 4.49 -17.13
CA GLY A 517 0.60 4.17 -17.37
C GLY A 517 -0.33 4.85 -16.36
N PHE A 518 -1.18 4.07 -15.70
CA PHE A 518 -2.06 4.56 -14.63
C PHE A 518 -1.31 4.94 -13.35
N ASP A 519 -0.10 4.44 -13.14
CA ASP A 519 0.77 4.80 -12.02
C ASP A 519 1.65 6.04 -12.29
N GLN A 520 1.47 6.72 -13.42
CA GLN A 520 2.28 7.89 -13.81
C GLN A 520 2.35 9.00 -12.75
N ASN A 521 1.32 9.12 -11.89
CA ASN A 521 1.24 10.11 -10.81
C ASN A 521 1.53 9.53 -9.41
N LEU A 522 2.11 8.32 -9.31
CA LEU A 522 2.58 7.78 -8.05
C LEU A 522 3.56 8.74 -7.38
N LEU A 523 3.45 8.85 -6.06
CA LEU A 523 4.23 9.80 -5.28
C LEU A 523 5.69 9.36 -5.11
N GLY A 524 5.97 8.06 -5.24
CA GLY A 524 7.33 7.49 -5.25
C GLY A 524 7.43 6.30 -6.19
N GLU A 525 8.66 5.86 -6.46
CA GLU A 525 8.98 4.69 -7.29
C GLU A 525 9.97 3.80 -6.54
N GLY A 526 9.91 2.49 -6.78
CA GLY A 526 10.81 1.51 -6.19
C GLY A 526 10.06 0.31 -5.63
N LEU A 527 10.74 -0.39 -4.71
CA LEU A 527 10.26 -1.62 -4.13
C LEU A 527 9.25 -1.36 -3.01
N LEU A 528 8.03 -1.85 -3.19
CA LEU A 528 7.05 -1.99 -2.12
C LEU A 528 7.15 -3.39 -1.52
N ILE A 529 7.12 -3.47 -0.19
CA ILE A 529 7.15 -4.71 0.57
C ILE A 529 5.81 -4.82 1.31
N TRP A 530 5.01 -5.83 0.99
CA TRP A 530 3.75 -6.11 1.66
C TRP A 530 3.95 -7.24 2.67
N ARG A 531 3.73 -6.99 3.96
CA ARG A 531 3.55 -8.10 4.91
C ARG A 531 2.16 -8.64 4.78
N VAL A 532 2.02 -9.95 4.64
CA VAL A 532 0.73 -10.62 4.66
C VAL A 532 0.66 -11.55 5.85
N VAL A 533 -0.29 -11.31 6.76
CA VAL A 533 -0.55 -12.15 7.94
C VAL A 533 -1.99 -12.67 7.84
N ASP A 534 -2.18 -13.98 7.84
CA ASP A 534 -3.49 -14.63 7.66
C ASP A 534 -4.27 -14.10 6.44
N GLY A 535 -3.54 -13.91 5.33
CA GLY A 535 -4.10 -13.40 4.09
C GLY A 535 -4.43 -11.90 4.10
N LYS A 536 -4.11 -11.16 5.16
CA LYS A 536 -4.32 -9.71 5.26
C LYS A 536 -3.02 -8.96 4.92
N PRO A 537 -2.98 -8.19 3.82
CA PRO A 537 -1.81 -7.41 3.45
C PRO A 537 -1.72 -6.07 4.22
N ASN A 538 -0.51 -5.73 4.66
CA ASN A 538 -0.11 -4.41 5.17
C ASN A 538 1.15 -3.95 4.42
N LEU A 539 1.30 -2.65 4.21
CA LEU A 539 2.48 -2.09 3.55
C LEU A 539 3.59 -1.82 4.56
N GLU A 540 4.79 -2.35 4.29
CA GLU A 540 6.01 -2.07 5.06
C GLU A 540 6.72 -0.88 4.43
N GLU A 541 6.58 0.28 5.06
CA GLU A 541 6.96 1.56 4.45
C GLU A 541 8.39 1.94 4.80
N SER A 542 9.20 2.26 3.78
CA SER A 542 10.63 2.52 3.95
C SER A 542 10.95 3.66 4.93
N HIS A 543 10.05 4.63 5.11
CA HIS A 543 10.22 5.70 6.09
C HIS A 543 9.94 5.29 7.55
N GLY A 544 9.43 4.07 7.80
CA GLY A 544 9.28 3.51 9.14
C GLY A 544 8.18 4.11 10.01
N ILE A 545 7.11 4.64 9.42
CA ILE A 545 5.94 5.13 10.19
C ILE A 545 4.88 4.04 10.16
N ALA A 546 4.67 3.37 11.30
CA ALA A 546 3.63 2.36 11.43
C ALA A 546 2.22 2.99 11.55
N GLY A 547 1.21 2.16 11.30
CA GLY A 547 -0.18 2.44 11.58
C GLY A 547 -0.94 3.11 10.42
N PRO A 548 -2.26 3.30 10.56
CA PRO A 548 -3.19 3.77 9.52
C PRO A 548 -2.84 5.07 8.79
N ALA A 549 -1.95 5.88 9.36
CA ALA A 549 -1.53 7.17 8.79
C ALA A 549 -0.17 7.08 8.07
N GLY A 550 0.59 6.00 8.25
CA GLY A 550 1.87 5.74 7.59
C GLY A 550 1.79 5.96 6.08
N PRO A 551 0.84 5.31 5.37
CA PRO A 551 0.82 5.36 3.90
C PRO A 551 0.54 6.74 3.31
N GLY A 552 0.08 7.69 4.14
CA GLY A 552 -0.17 9.08 3.77
C GLY A 552 0.92 10.06 4.19
N ARG A 553 1.97 9.60 4.89
CA ARG A 553 3.09 10.42 5.40
C ARG A 553 4.32 10.14 4.56
N PHE A 554 5.04 11.19 4.15
CA PHE A 554 6.22 11.09 3.28
C PHE A 554 6.06 10.09 2.13
N PRO A 555 5.03 10.26 1.29
CA PRO A 555 4.68 9.26 0.29
C PRO A 555 5.80 9.01 -0.74
N GLU A 556 6.70 9.96 -0.96
CA GLU A 556 7.88 9.77 -1.81
C GLU A 556 8.93 8.82 -1.19
N SER A 557 8.86 8.59 0.12
CA SER A 557 9.75 7.74 0.92
C SER A 557 9.07 6.45 1.40
N VAL A 558 7.91 6.09 0.82
CA VAL A 558 7.26 4.80 1.10
C VAL A 558 7.99 3.64 0.39
N PRO A 559 8.30 3.71 -0.92
CA PRO A 559 9.06 2.65 -1.58
C PRO A 559 10.52 2.62 -1.13
N TYR A 560 11.12 1.44 -1.21
CA TYR A 560 12.56 1.25 -1.04
C TYR A 560 13.31 1.40 -2.39
N PRO A 561 14.56 1.89 -2.37
CA PRO A 561 15.19 2.54 -1.23
C PRO A 561 14.65 3.96 -1.05
N SER A 562 14.53 4.39 0.21
CA SER A 562 14.34 5.80 0.54
C SER A 562 15.64 6.40 1.09
N LYS A 563 15.64 7.71 1.34
CA LYS A 563 16.74 8.34 2.10
C LYS A 563 16.84 7.80 3.53
N SER A 564 15.73 7.30 4.07
CA SER A 564 15.66 6.80 5.43
C SER A 564 16.13 5.36 5.54
N ASN A 565 15.85 4.54 4.53
CA ASN A 565 16.08 3.11 4.62
C ASN A 565 16.29 2.46 3.26
N ARG A 566 17.30 1.57 3.18
CA ARG A 566 17.60 0.74 2.01
C ARG A 566 17.66 -0.76 2.36
N ASP A 567 17.25 -1.10 3.57
CA ASP A 567 17.29 -2.45 4.11
C ASP A 567 15.97 -2.76 4.83
N PHE A 568 15.49 -3.99 4.71
CA PHE A 568 14.33 -4.51 5.42
C PHE A 568 14.73 -5.82 6.09
N THR A 569 15.01 -5.73 7.39
CA THR A 569 15.59 -6.81 8.19
C THR A 569 14.91 -6.88 9.55
N PRO A 570 15.16 -7.91 10.38
CA PRO A 570 14.60 -7.97 11.73
C PRO A 570 15.02 -6.76 12.58
N MET A 571 16.11 -6.09 12.19
CA MET A 571 16.74 -4.98 12.90
C MET A 571 16.32 -3.59 12.41
N THR A 572 15.58 -3.48 11.31
CA THR A 572 15.16 -2.18 10.75
C THR A 572 13.80 -1.74 11.31
N THR A 573 13.47 -0.46 11.11
CA THR A 573 12.08 0.03 11.21
C THR A 573 11.66 0.50 9.81
N PRO A 574 10.68 -0.16 9.16
CA PRO A 574 9.92 -1.31 9.64
C PRO A 574 10.79 -2.57 9.71
N SER A 575 10.40 -3.50 10.59
CA SER A 575 11.16 -4.72 10.89
C SER A 575 10.60 -5.91 10.13
N SER A 576 11.43 -6.71 9.49
CA SER A 576 10.99 -7.97 8.87
C SER A 576 10.72 -9.11 9.86
N THR A 577 10.91 -8.87 11.17
CA THR A 577 10.63 -9.86 12.22
C THR A 577 9.20 -10.34 12.07
N PRO A 578 8.95 -11.66 11.99
CA PRO A 578 7.61 -12.21 11.95
C PRO A 578 6.76 -11.69 13.12
N VAL A 579 5.52 -11.27 12.83
CA VAL A 579 4.55 -10.85 13.86
C VAL A 579 4.10 -12.06 14.66
N LYS A 580 3.99 -13.23 14.00
CA LYS A 580 3.64 -14.49 14.66
C LYS A 580 4.88 -15.20 15.21
N GLN A 581 4.71 -15.86 16.36
CA GLN A 581 5.78 -16.64 17.00
C GLN A 581 6.26 -17.80 16.12
N GLY A 582 7.57 -17.91 15.94
CA GLY A 582 8.18 -18.89 15.06
C GLY A 582 8.16 -18.42 13.61
N GLY A 583 9.33 -18.26 13.01
CA GLY A 583 9.46 -17.81 11.63
C GLY A 583 10.91 -17.49 11.32
N TRP A 584 11.26 -17.46 10.05
CA TRP A 584 12.63 -17.18 9.63
C TRP A 584 12.88 -15.67 9.61
N PRO A 585 14.02 -15.20 10.16
CA PRO A 585 14.43 -13.83 9.97
C PRO A 585 14.64 -13.59 8.47
N LEU A 586 14.00 -12.56 7.94
CA LEU A 586 14.17 -12.17 6.53
C LEU A 586 15.11 -10.97 6.46
N HIS A 587 16.25 -11.11 5.81
CA HIS A 587 17.11 -9.99 5.50
C HIS A 587 16.95 -9.66 4.01
N ILE A 588 16.31 -8.53 3.69
CA ILE A 588 16.37 -7.90 2.38
C ILE A 588 17.27 -6.70 2.50
N THR A 589 18.42 -6.71 1.84
CA THR A 589 19.46 -5.71 2.06
C THR A 589 19.99 -5.15 0.76
N ASN A 590 20.69 -4.02 0.88
CA ASN A 590 21.31 -3.33 -0.24
C ASN A 590 20.31 -3.10 -1.38
N ILE A 591 19.12 -2.60 -1.05
CA ILE A 591 18.06 -2.30 -2.01
C ILE A 591 18.51 -1.08 -2.81
N GLN A 592 18.59 -1.24 -4.13
CA GLN A 592 19.06 -0.21 -5.06
C GLN A 592 18.12 -0.13 -6.25
N ARG A 593 17.79 1.10 -6.65
CA ARG A 593 17.08 1.34 -7.91
C ARG A 593 18.10 1.45 -9.04
N LEU A 594 17.89 0.67 -10.10
CA LEU A 594 18.71 0.70 -11.30
C LEU A 594 18.22 1.80 -12.26
N PRO A 595 19.08 2.34 -13.14
CA PRO A 595 18.71 3.40 -14.07
C PRO A 595 17.57 3.05 -15.03
N ASP A 596 17.37 1.75 -15.31
CA ASP A 596 16.32 1.24 -16.18
C ASP A 596 14.97 0.99 -15.47
N GLY A 597 14.88 1.35 -14.18
CA GLY A 597 13.67 1.22 -13.37
C GLY A 597 13.53 -0.11 -12.65
N ARG A 598 14.42 -1.09 -12.87
CA ARG A 598 14.46 -2.32 -12.07
C ARG A 598 14.99 -2.04 -10.65
N VAL A 599 14.74 -2.95 -9.71
CA VAL A 599 15.30 -2.88 -8.35
C VAL A 599 16.20 -4.09 -8.12
N ALA A 600 17.43 -3.85 -7.69
CA ALA A 600 18.37 -4.87 -7.24
C ALA A 600 18.40 -4.93 -5.71
N PHE A 601 18.46 -6.12 -5.12
CA PHE A 601 18.56 -6.31 -3.67
C PHE A 601 19.16 -7.68 -3.33
N GLN A 602 19.45 -7.92 -2.06
CA GLN A 602 20.03 -9.16 -1.56
C GLN A 602 19.08 -9.79 -0.55
N ILE A 603 18.89 -11.12 -0.59
CA ILE A 603 18.08 -11.89 0.36
C ILE A 603 18.96 -12.86 1.13
N GLY A 604 18.68 -13.05 2.42
CA GLY A 604 19.31 -14.07 3.28
C GLY A 604 20.73 -13.70 3.75
N TYR A 605 21.20 -12.52 3.37
CA TYR A 605 22.46 -11.96 3.86
C TYR A 605 22.19 -11.30 5.22
N GLU A 606 22.42 -12.06 6.29
CA GLU A 606 22.53 -11.50 7.64
C GLU A 606 23.75 -10.57 7.68
N PHE A 607 23.53 -9.29 8.00
CA PHE A 607 24.63 -8.42 8.38
C PHE A 607 25.07 -8.84 9.78
N TYR A 608 26.17 -9.59 9.87
CA TYR A 608 26.86 -9.92 11.12
C TYR A 608 27.82 -8.81 11.54
#